data_AF-A0A5P9WSC4-F1
#
_entry.id   AF-A0A5P9WSC4-F1
#
_cell.length_a   1.000
_cell.length_b   1.000
_cell.length_c   1.000
_cell.angle_alpha   90.00
_cell.angle_beta   90.00
_cell.angle_gamma   90.00
#
_symmetry.space_group_name_H-M   'P 1'
#
loop_
_entity.id
_entity.type
_entity.pdbx_description
1 polymer ?
#
loop_
_entity_poly.entity_id
_entity_poly.type
_entity_poly.pdbx_seq_one_letter_code
_entity_poly.pdbx_strand_id
1 'polypeptide(L)'
;MPARLRVLVTVVCAAVLGALLPVTAAHAESRPVQGGRLDWGIRSSFQSYVTGPVAKGSYSLTWGAATVGDSAFRFHSATGTYDAATGAFRAAFSGGVHFLGHRTSSGTYQLDLTLSRPTVSISGSTGTLHLDVVSRAKDTGAVTTSRQVPFASLSLGGIDMRGGGGAVALNNLPATLTAEGARSFAGYYTAGTALDPVSLSADVKAPAPRQDTRPSGTPAPSAGSPKPTKTSGGAIRDGAVDWGVRRTFREYVTGDIADGEWALSAGARDGGALFRFPGGEGTYEDGGLTAAFEGTVRFTGAHGLDLSLGNVRTVVEDGRGTLYADVTSPDVKERKVPLVTFTAGDLKPAGGLVQVTEAPAKLTARGAEAFGGMYRAGTEMDPVSLAVALTADARLPALPDLGSEPTPSASPRPDRTGADTSAAPVASTADDDGFPALPVSLAAGALLLAAAALVAVALRRRRARPTASAGSPAGPDQG
;
A
#
# COMPACT_ATOMS: atom_id res chain seq x y z
N MET A 1 -31.85 37.44 -86.78
CA MET A 1 -32.95 38.02 -85.98
C MET A 1 -34.27 37.54 -86.59
N PRO A 2 -35.39 37.34 -85.87
CA PRO A 2 -35.76 37.77 -84.49
C PRO A 2 -36.18 36.56 -83.59
N ALA A 3 -36.02 36.55 -82.26
CA ALA A 3 -36.72 37.23 -81.16
C ALA A 3 -37.85 36.41 -80.49
N ARG A 4 -37.66 36.14 -79.18
CA ARG A 4 -38.65 36.09 -78.06
C ARG A 4 -39.69 34.93 -78.12
N LEU A 5 -40.09 34.25 -77.04
CA LEU A 5 -40.55 34.73 -75.73
C LEU A 5 -40.82 33.49 -74.81
N ARG A 6 -40.52 33.63 -73.50
CA ARG A 6 -41.21 33.19 -72.24
C ARG A 6 -42.24 32.02 -72.28
N VAL A 7 -42.52 31.20 -71.26
CA VAL A 7 -42.17 30.95 -69.83
C VAL A 7 -43.09 29.77 -69.38
N LEU A 8 -42.71 29.05 -68.29
CA LEU A 8 -43.55 28.32 -67.31
C LEU A 8 -43.87 26.79 -67.46
N VAL A 9 -43.26 26.04 -66.52
CA VAL A 9 -43.84 25.12 -65.48
C VAL A 9 -44.50 23.79 -65.87
N THR A 10 -43.89 22.69 -65.41
CA THR A 10 -44.39 21.62 -64.47
C THR A 10 -43.44 20.39 -64.54
N VAL A 11 -43.27 19.45 -63.59
CA VAL A 11 -43.40 19.30 -62.12
C VAL A 11 -42.73 17.93 -61.80
N VAL A 12 -41.85 17.89 -60.77
CA VAL A 12 -41.61 16.84 -59.73
C VAL A 12 -41.33 15.38 -60.19
N CYS A 13 -40.11 14.85 -60.07
CA CYS A 13 -39.41 14.28 -58.89
C CYS A 13 -39.93 12.94 -58.36
N ALA A 14 -39.14 11.88 -58.54
CA ALA A 14 -38.79 10.92 -57.48
C ALA A 14 -37.55 10.11 -57.91
N ALA A 15 -36.39 10.63 -57.52
CA ALA A 15 -35.08 10.03 -57.75
C ALA A 15 -34.81 8.86 -56.81
N VAL A 16 -34.12 7.87 -57.35
CA VAL A 16 -33.50 6.75 -56.65
C VAL A 16 -32.47 7.28 -55.64
N LEU A 17 -32.83 7.31 -54.36
CA LEU A 17 -31.90 7.53 -53.24
C LEU A 17 -32.50 6.87 -51.99
N GLY A 18 -32.02 5.68 -51.65
CA GLY A 18 -32.59 4.95 -50.51
C GLY A 18 -31.92 3.61 -50.21
N ALA A 19 -30.59 3.53 -50.23
CA ALA A 19 -29.87 2.42 -49.62
C ALA A 19 -28.41 2.81 -49.26
N LEU A 20 -28.26 3.92 -48.53
CA LEU A 20 -27.10 4.13 -47.66
C LEU A 20 -27.65 4.16 -46.23
N LEU A 21 -27.89 2.97 -45.69
CA LEU A 21 -28.00 2.85 -44.23
C LEU A 21 -26.62 3.20 -43.68
N PRO A 22 -26.48 4.19 -42.77
CA PRO A 22 -25.27 4.25 -41.98
C PRO A 22 -25.24 2.96 -41.17
N VAL A 23 -24.26 2.11 -41.43
CA VAL A 23 -23.83 1.14 -40.43
C VAL A 23 -23.44 1.98 -39.23
N THR A 24 -24.33 2.06 -38.25
CA THR A 24 -23.96 2.52 -36.91
C THR A 24 -22.99 1.47 -36.41
N ALA A 25 -21.70 1.69 -36.69
CA ALA A 25 -20.66 1.03 -35.93
C ALA A 25 -21.02 1.30 -34.47
N ALA A 26 -21.35 0.24 -33.74
CA ALA A 26 -21.40 0.30 -32.30
C ALA A 26 -19.99 0.72 -31.88
N HIS A 27 -19.78 2.01 -31.68
CA HIS A 27 -18.55 2.50 -31.07
C HIS A 27 -18.48 1.77 -29.74
N ALA A 28 -17.50 0.88 -29.60
CA ALA A 28 -17.18 0.27 -28.33
C ALA A 28 -16.80 1.42 -27.41
N GLU A 29 -17.75 1.81 -26.57
CA GLU A 29 -17.65 2.99 -25.73
C GLU A 29 -16.53 2.75 -24.72
N SER A 30 -15.71 3.78 -24.46
CA SER A 30 -14.66 3.72 -23.45
C SER A 30 -15.26 3.24 -22.12
N ARG A 31 -14.73 2.13 -21.60
CA ARG A 31 -15.21 1.46 -20.41
C ARG A 31 -14.51 2.01 -19.18
N PRO A 32 -15.23 2.32 -18.09
CA PRO A 32 -14.61 2.80 -16.88
C PRO A 32 -13.82 1.68 -16.19
N VAL A 33 -12.60 2.02 -15.79
CA VAL A 33 -11.78 1.22 -14.87
C VAL A 33 -12.11 1.66 -13.45
N GLN A 34 -12.44 0.71 -12.58
CA GLN A 34 -12.76 0.98 -11.18
C GLN A 34 -12.45 -0.23 -10.31
N GLY A 35 -11.42 -0.09 -9.48
CA GLY A 35 -10.88 -1.17 -8.66
C GLY A 35 -9.70 -1.83 -9.34
N GLY A 36 -8.71 -2.25 -8.56
CA GLY A 36 -7.49 -2.85 -9.08
C GLY A 36 -6.26 -2.50 -8.27
N ARG A 37 -5.15 -3.16 -8.62
CA ARG A 37 -3.86 -3.02 -7.94
C ARG A 37 -2.70 -2.95 -8.93
N LEU A 38 -1.63 -2.29 -8.53
CA LEU A 38 -0.35 -2.28 -9.21
C LEU A 38 0.73 -2.66 -8.21
N ASP A 39 1.49 -3.70 -8.54
CA ASP A 39 2.56 -4.24 -7.71
C ASP A 39 3.90 -3.94 -8.40
N TRP A 40 4.79 -3.23 -7.70
CA TRP A 40 6.06 -2.78 -8.25
C TRP A 40 7.12 -2.51 -7.18
N GLY A 41 8.32 -3.08 -7.34
CA GLY A 41 9.44 -2.90 -6.41
C GLY A 41 10.27 -1.63 -6.63
N ILE A 42 9.94 -0.79 -7.61
CA ILE A 42 10.78 0.34 -8.06
C ILE A 42 12.10 -0.16 -8.64
N ARG A 43 13.04 -0.54 -7.75
CA ARG A 43 14.30 -1.21 -8.08
C ARG A 43 14.86 -1.88 -6.84
N SER A 44 15.07 -3.19 -6.89
CA SER A 44 15.50 -3.98 -5.73
C SER A 44 16.86 -3.52 -5.16
N SER A 45 17.81 -3.14 -6.03
CA SER A 45 19.10 -2.60 -5.59
C SER A 45 19.00 -1.22 -4.93
N PHE A 46 18.02 -0.40 -5.33
CA PHE A 46 17.76 0.89 -4.69
C PHE A 46 17.17 0.69 -3.29
N GLN A 47 16.19 -0.20 -3.16
CA GLN A 47 15.64 -0.55 -1.85
C GLN A 47 16.72 -1.07 -0.90
N SER A 48 17.54 -2.02 -1.37
CA SER A 48 18.66 -2.59 -0.60
C SER A 48 19.68 -1.54 -0.19
N TYR A 49 19.93 -0.55 -1.05
CA TYR A 49 20.81 0.57 -0.72
C TYR A 49 20.22 1.46 0.38
N VAL A 50 18.94 1.82 0.26
CA VAL A 50 18.25 2.69 1.23
C VAL A 50 18.20 2.02 2.60
N THR A 51 17.78 0.76 2.69
CA THR A 51 17.65 0.03 3.96
C THR A 51 18.96 -0.57 4.46
N GLY A 52 19.99 -0.59 3.61
CA GLY A 52 21.30 -1.16 3.90
C GLY A 52 22.22 -0.27 4.75
N PRO A 53 23.43 -0.76 5.07
CA PRO A 53 24.37 -0.10 5.98
C PRO A 53 24.97 1.20 5.43
N VAL A 54 24.82 1.46 4.13
CA VAL A 54 25.36 2.64 3.45
C VAL A 54 24.46 3.85 3.67
N ALA A 55 23.20 3.79 3.21
CA ALA A 55 22.28 4.90 3.42
C ALA A 55 21.74 4.94 4.85
N LYS A 56 21.68 3.80 5.55
CA LYS A 56 21.10 3.66 6.90
C LYS A 56 19.73 4.31 6.98
N GLY A 57 18.97 4.13 5.92
CA GLY A 57 17.70 4.76 5.67
C GLY A 57 16.54 3.85 6.00
N SER A 58 15.37 4.30 5.58
CA SER A 58 14.11 3.60 5.73
C SER A 58 13.18 4.02 4.61
N TYR A 59 12.04 3.35 4.53
CA TYR A 59 10.91 3.89 3.78
C TYR A 59 9.62 3.73 4.57
N SER A 60 8.67 4.59 4.28
CA SER A 60 7.30 4.55 4.80
C SER A 60 6.31 4.53 3.64
N LEU A 61 5.14 3.96 3.90
CA LEU A 61 4.03 3.87 2.95
C LEU A 61 2.98 4.92 3.33
N THR A 62 2.34 5.50 2.32
CA THR A 62 1.31 6.52 2.51
C THR A 62 0.13 6.26 1.59
N TRP A 63 -1.01 6.85 1.93
CA TRP A 63 -2.25 6.79 1.15
C TRP A 63 -2.70 5.36 0.85
N GLY A 64 -2.59 4.48 1.84
CA GLY A 64 -3.04 3.08 1.75
C GLY A 64 -2.13 2.15 0.95
N ALA A 65 -0.94 2.61 0.53
CA ALA A 65 0.06 1.73 -0.08
C ALA A 65 0.48 0.60 0.87
N ALA A 66 0.92 -0.48 0.25
CA ALA A 66 1.15 -1.77 0.88
C ALA A 66 2.49 -2.38 0.48
N THR A 67 2.95 -3.41 1.19
CA THR A 67 3.96 -4.34 0.67
C THR A 67 3.34 -5.68 0.35
N VAL A 68 3.86 -6.33 -0.70
CA VAL A 68 3.46 -7.67 -1.13
C VAL A 68 4.69 -8.45 -1.57
N GLY A 69 4.78 -9.72 -1.15
CA GLY A 69 5.98 -10.52 -1.34
C GLY A 69 7.20 -9.88 -0.68
N ASP A 70 8.39 -10.23 -1.17
CA ASP A 70 9.65 -9.85 -0.51
C ASP A 70 10.09 -8.40 -0.76
N SER A 71 9.63 -7.78 -1.86
CA SER A 71 10.18 -6.49 -2.29
C SER A 71 9.25 -5.61 -3.13
N ALA A 72 7.97 -5.95 -3.30
CA ALA A 72 7.06 -5.14 -4.10
C ALA A 72 6.18 -4.22 -3.24
N PHE A 73 5.97 -3.01 -3.74
CA PHE A 73 4.95 -2.10 -3.24
C PHE A 73 3.65 -2.33 -3.98
N ARG A 74 2.54 -2.37 -3.24
CA ARG A 74 1.20 -2.45 -3.81
C ARG A 74 0.50 -1.10 -3.71
N PHE A 75 0.09 -0.62 -4.88
CA PHE A 75 -0.76 0.53 -5.10
C PHE A 75 -2.15 0.03 -5.48
N HIS A 76 -3.21 0.75 -5.14
CA HIS A 76 -4.59 0.21 -5.19
C HIS A 76 -5.59 1.20 -5.78
N SER A 77 -6.88 0.83 -5.80
CA SER A 77 -7.99 1.68 -6.21
C SER A 77 -7.79 2.25 -7.61
N ALA A 78 -7.53 1.38 -8.58
CA ALA A 78 -7.38 1.77 -9.96
C ALA A 78 -8.62 2.55 -10.46
N THR A 79 -8.40 3.68 -11.11
CA THR A 79 -9.45 4.47 -11.76
C THR A 79 -9.00 4.93 -13.14
N GLY A 80 -9.90 4.90 -14.11
CA GLY A 80 -9.57 5.38 -15.45
C GLY A 80 -10.46 4.79 -16.53
N THR A 81 -9.86 4.48 -17.67
CA THR A 81 -10.58 4.15 -18.90
C THR A 81 -9.89 3.06 -19.70
N TYR A 82 -10.70 2.23 -20.35
CA TYR A 82 -10.25 1.17 -21.24
C TYR A 82 -11.11 1.13 -22.51
N ASP A 83 -10.47 1.20 -23.67
CA ASP A 83 -11.12 1.04 -24.97
C ASP A 83 -10.82 -0.38 -25.50
N ALA A 84 -11.88 -1.20 -25.55
CA ALA A 84 -11.82 -2.58 -26.00
C ALA A 84 -11.44 -2.74 -27.48
N ALA A 85 -11.73 -1.74 -28.33
CA ALA A 85 -11.49 -1.81 -29.76
C ALA A 85 -10.05 -1.42 -30.11
N THR A 86 -9.52 -0.40 -29.45
CA THR A 86 -8.14 0.07 -29.70
C THR A 86 -7.11 -0.56 -28.77
N GLY A 87 -7.55 -1.11 -27.63
CA GLY A 87 -6.68 -1.58 -26.56
C GLY A 87 -6.08 -0.43 -25.74
N ALA A 88 -6.50 0.82 -25.96
CA ALA A 88 -6.02 1.96 -25.19
C ALA A 88 -6.48 1.81 -23.73
N PHE A 89 -5.53 1.88 -22.81
CA PHE A 89 -5.76 1.70 -21.39
C PHE A 89 -5.08 2.80 -20.60
N ARG A 90 -5.80 3.42 -19.66
CA ARG A 90 -5.22 4.35 -18.70
C ARG A 90 -5.82 4.08 -17.34
N ALA A 91 -4.99 3.78 -16.36
CA ALA A 91 -5.41 3.59 -14.96
C ALA A 91 -4.47 4.32 -14.01
N ALA A 92 -5.04 5.16 -13.16
CA ALA A 92 -4.37 5.81 -12.04
C ALA A 92 -4.66 5.03 -10.76
N PHE A 93 -3.64 4.81 -9.95
CA PHE A 93 -3.68 4.10 -8.69
C PHE A 93 -3.34 5.06 -7.54
N SER A 94 -3.89 4.76 -6.37
CA SER A 94 -3.57 5.46 -5.11
C SER A 94 -2.38 4.80 -4.41
N GLY A 95 -1.77 5.55 -3.49
CA GLY A 95 -0.62 5.10 -2.71
C GLY A 95 0.65 5.89 -2.97
N GLY A 96 1.58 5.82 -2.03
CA GLY A 96 2.91 6.40 -2.12
C GLY A 96 3.93 5.68 -1.27
N VAL A 97 5.19 5.83 -1.64
CA VAL A 97 6.35 5.34 -0.90
C VAL A 97 7.31 6.49 -0.70
N HIS A 98 7.69 6.75 0.55
CA HIS A 98 8.63 7.78 0.93
C HIS A 98 9.92 7.14 1.44
N PHE A 99 11.03 7.42 0.76
CA PHE A 99 12.36 6.94 1.10
C PHE A 99 13.15 8.03 1.80
N LEU A 100 13.78 7.65 2.91
CA LEU A 100 14.72 8.48 3.67
C LEU A 100 16.06 7.77 3.76
N GLY A 101 17.16 8.52 3.69
CA GLY A 101 18.51 7.96 3.85
C GLY A 101 19.56 9.04 4.05
N HIS A 102 20.76 8.63 4.47
CA HIS A 102 21.89 9.50 4.80
C HIS A 102 21.53 10.57 5.82
N ARG A 103 21.07 10.11 6.99
CA ARG A 103 20.75 11.01 8.11
C ARG A 103 22.02 11.73 8.56
N THR A 104 21.97 13.05 8.58
CA THR A 104 23.07 13.92 9.03
C THR A 104 23.06 14.06 10.56
N SER A 105 24.13 14.63 11.11
CA SER A 105 24.22 14.95 12.55
C SER A 105 23.19 15.98 13.01
N SER A 106 22.70 16.85 12.11
CA SER A 106 21.60 17.78 12.40
C SER A 106 20.22 17.13 12.34
N GLY A 107 20.15 15.84 12.00
CA GLY A 107 18.91 15.07 11.91
C GLY A 107 18.17 15.19 10.58
N THR A 108 18.72 15.89 9.59
CA THR A 108 18.18 15.97 8.22
C THR A 108 18.57 14.76 7.39
N TYR A 109 17.89 14.51 6.27
CA TYR A 109 18.18 13.41 5.36
C TYR A 109 18.65 13.93 4.01
N GLN A 110 19.76 13.40 3.48
CA GLN A 110 20.25 13.77 2.15
C GLN A 110 19.51 13.03 1.03
N LEU A 111 18.96 11.85 1.34
CA LEU A 111 18.00 11.16 0.49
C LEU A 111 16.61 11.35 1.12
N ASP A 112 15.73 12.04 0.40
CA ASP A 112 14.35 12.31 0.78
C ASP A 112 13.55 12.35 -0.53
N LEU A 113 12.91 11.21 -0.85
CA LEU A 113 12.26 10.94 -2.12
C LEU A 113 10.90 10.29 -1.89
N THR A 114 9.84 10.92 -2.38
CA THR A 114 8.50 10.33 -2.41
C THR A 114 8.09 10.03 -3.84
N LEU A 115 7.70 8.78 -4.09
CA LEU A 115 7.09 8.32 -5.33
C LEU A 115 5.64 7.97 -5.05
N SER A 116 4.70 8.53 -5.81
CA SER A 116 3.27 8.38 -5.49
C SER A 116 2.36 8.47 -6.72
N ARG A 117 1.10 8.08 -6.53
CA ARG A 117 0.03 8.16 -7.54
C ARG A 117 0.44 7.60 -8.91
N PRO A 118 0.80 6.31 -8.99
CA PRO A 118 1.18 5.72 -10.25
C PRO A 118 0.03 5.76 -11.24
N THR A 119 0.33 6.13 -12.47
CA THR A 119 -0.60 5.99 -13.60
C THR A 119 0.04 5.19 -14.69
N VAL A 120 -0.60 4.12 -15.12
CA VAL A 120 -0.19 3.36 -16.30
C VAL A 120 -1.02 3.83 -17.49
N SER A 121 -0.34 4.22 -18.56
CA SER A 121 -0.95 4.58 -19.85
C SER A 121 -0.40 3.66 -20.93
N ILE A 122 -1.26 2.97 -21.64
CA ILE A 122 -0.92 2.01 -22.69
C ILE A 122 -1.65 2.42 -23.97
N SER A 123 -0.89 2.47 -25.05
CA SER A 123 -1.39 2.68 -26.40
C SER A 123 -0.59 1.82 -27.36
N GLY A 124 -1.27 0.98 -28.15
CA GLY A 124 -0.62 0.00 -29.01
C GLY A 124 0.24 -0.98 -28.19
N SER A 125 1.49 -1.18 -28.61
CA SER A 125 2.44 -2.11 -27.97
C SER A 125 3.29 -1.49 -26.86
N THR A 126 3.07 -0.22 -26.52
CA THR A 126 3.91 0.53 -25.57
C THR A 126 3.09 1.04 -24.40
N GLY A 127 3.64 0.87 -23.20
CA GLY A 127 3.11 1.47 -21.98
C GLY A 127 4.08 2.49 -21.39
N THR A 128 3.55 3.39 -20.59
CA THR A 128 4.32 4.33 -19.76
C THR A 128 3.76 4.31 -18.35
N LEU A 129 4.64 4.12 -17.37
CA LEU A 129 4.36 4.33 -15.96
C LEU A 129 4.70 5.78 -15.59
N HIS A 130 3.69 6.52 -15.14
CA HIS A 130 3.82 7.88 -14.64
C HIS A 130 3.79 7.92 -13.11
N LEU A 131 4.53 8.85 -12.50
CA LEU A 131 4.54 9.05 -11.04
C LEU A 131 4.48 10.53 -10.68
N ASP A 132 3.82 10.85 -9.58
CA ASP A 132 4.10 12.08 -8.84
C ASP A 132 5.37 11.86 -8.01
N VAL A 133 6.36 12.74 -8.19
CA VAL A 133 7.67 12.69 -7.55
C VAL A 133 7.88 13.93 -6.70
N VAL A 134 8.23 13.74 -5.44
CA VAL A 134 8.77 14.80 -4.57
C VAL A 134 10.18 14.41 -4.19
N SER A 135 11.16 15.27 -4.46
CA SER A 135 12.56 15.01 -4.11
C SER A 135 13.19 16.22 -3.46
N ARG A 136 14.04 15.99 -2.45
CA ARG A 136 14.90 17.02 -1.88
C ARG A 136 16.29 16.96 -2.49
N ALA A 137 16.78 18.10 -2.99
CA ALA A 137 18.16 18.23 -3.43
C ALA A 137 19.12 18.14 -2.23
N LYS A 138 20.15 17.29 -2.33
CA LYS A 138 21.13 17.06 -1.27
C LYS A 138 21.86 18.33 -0.82
N ASP A 139 22.30 19.16 -1.77
CA ASP A 139 23.22 20.27 -1.47
C ASP A 139 22.47 21.54 -1.02
N THR A 140 21.31 21.81 -1.59
CA THR A 140 20.54 23.03 -1.31
C THR A 140 19.38 22.81 -0.34
N GLY A 141 18.97 21.55 -0.11
CA GLY A 141 17.77 21.21 0.65
C GLY A 141 16.47 21.59 -0.05
N ALA A 142 16.53 22.11 -1.29
CA ALA A 142 15.37 22.53 -2.05
C ALA A 142 14.48 21.33 -2.39
N VAL A 143 13.18 21.47 -2.16
CA VAL A 143 12.19 20.44 -2.49
C VAL A 143 11.62 20.74 -3.86
N THR A 144 11.70 19.76 -4.76
CA THR A 144 11.06 19.81 -6.08
C THR A 144 9.89 18.85 -6.09
N THR A 145 8.77 19.29 -6.65
CA THR A 145 7.59 18.46 -6.91
C THR A 145 7.33 18.42 -8.40
N SER A 146 7.21 17.22 -8.97
CA SER A 146 6.87 17.00 -10.36
C SER A 146 5.72 16.01 -10.42
N ARG A 147 4.67 16.32 -11.17
CA ARG A 147 3.47 15.48 -11.24
C ARG A 147 3.46 14.67 -12.53
N GLN A 148 3.01 13.43 -12.43
CA GLN A 148 2.82 12.50 -13.56
C GLN A 148 4.02 12.45 -14.52
N VAL A 149 5.24 12.46 -13.96
CA VAL A 149 6.50 12.30 -14.70
C VAL A 149 6.44 10.98 -15.46
N PRO A 150 6.68 10.93 -16.78
CA PRO A 150 6.76 9.66 -17.52
C PRO A 150 8.01 8.94 -17.03
N PHE A 151 7.87 8.12 -16.00
CA PHE A 151 8.99 7.66 -15.18
C PHE A 151 9.66 6.43 -15.77
N ALA A 152 8.88 5.49 -16.28
CA ALA A 152 9.38 4.28 -16.93
C ALA A 152 8.57 3.97 -18.19
N SER A 153 9.24 3.48 -19.22
CA SER A 153 8.57 2.78 -20.33
C SER A 153 8.30 1.34 -19.93
N LEU A 154 7.14 0.82 -20.31
CA LEU A 154 6.70 -0.55 -20.07
C LEU A 154 6.61 -1.28 -21.40
N SER A 155 7.26 -2.44 -21.48
CA SER A 155 7.18 -3.31 -22.65
C SER A 155 6.01 -4.28 -22.50
N LEU A 156 5.07 -4.26 -23.45
CA LEU A 156 3.96 -5.22 -23.46
C LEU A 156 4.35 -6.55 -24.10
N GLY A 157 5.52 -6.68 -24.74
CA GLY A 157 5.97 -7.96 -25.30
C GLY A 157 5.01 -8.60 -26.32
N GLY A 158 4.18 -7.80 -26.99
CA GLY A 158 3.18 -8.30 -27.95
C GLY A 158 1.82 -8.67 -27.35
N ILE A 159 1.58 -8.37 -26.06
CA ILE A 159 0.25 -8.50 -25.44
C ILE A 159 -0.76 -7.66 -26.24
N ASP A 160 -1.79 -8.32 -26.77
CA ASP A 160 -2.93 -7.65 -27.39
C ASP A 160 -3.90 -7.18 -26.31
N MET A 161 -3.96 -5.86 -26.14
CA MET A 161 -4.82 -5.23 -25.14
C MET A 161 -6.27 -5.12 -25.58
N ARG A 162 -6.65 -5.54 -26.79
CA ARG A 162 -8.03 -5.45 -27.29
C ARG A 162 -8.89 -6.59 -26.74
N GLY A 163 -10.17 -6.31 -26.53
CA GLY A 163 -11.14 -7.33 -26.11
C GLY A 163 -12.17 -6.84 -25.09
N GLY A 164 -13.20 -7.67 -24.89
CA GLY A 164 -14.36 -7.35 -24.05
C GLY A 164 -14.26 -7.79 -22.58
N GLY A 165 -13.07 -8.18 -22.10
CA GLY A 165 -12.89 -8.75 -20.76
C GLY A 165 -13.42 -7.87 -19.61
N GLY A 166 -13.77 -8.48 -18.49
CA GLY A 166 -14.19 -7.78 -17.26
C GLY A 166 -13.02 -7.19 -16.46
N ALA A 167 -11.79 -7.51 -16.82
CA ALA A 167 -10.58 -7.03 -16.16
C ALA A 167 -9.42 -6.96 -17.16
N VAL A 168 -8.46 -6.09 -16.87
CA VAL A 168 -7.12 -6.06 -17.47
C VAL A 168 -6.16 -6.63 -16.44
N ALA A 169 -5.35 -7.61 -16.81
CA ALA A 169 -4.32 -8.18 -15.96
C ALA A 169 -3.01 -8.28 -16.76
N LEU A 170 -1.96 -7.63 -16.26
CA LEU A 170 -0.63 -7.59 -16.86
C LEU A 170 0.38 -8.00 -15.81
N ASN A 171 1.21 -8.99 -16.12
CA ASN A 171 2.12 -9.56 -15.17
C ASN A 171 3.56 -9.36 -15.63
N ASN A 172 4.40 -8.89 -14.72
CA ASN A 172 5.84 -8.77 -14.88
C ASN A 172 6.26 -8.01 -16.16
N LEU A 173 5.58 -6.90 -16.46
CA LEU A 173 5.95 -6.04 -17.58
C LEU A 173 7.37 -5.47 -17.35
N PRO A 174 8.33 -5.71 -18.27
CA PRO A 174 9.64 -5.11 -18.17
C PRO A 174 9.52 -3.58 -18.17
N ALA A 175 10.18 -2.95 -17.19
CA ALA A 175 10.16 -1.51 -17.01
C ALA A 175 11.57 -0.94 -17.20
N THR A 176 11.67 0.14 -17.98
CA THR A 176 12.93 0.82 -18.27
C THR A 176 12.82 2.29 -17.94
N LEU A 177 13.79 2.81 -17.18
CA LEU A 177 13.81 4.20 -16.73
C LEU A 177 13.91 5.16 -17.93
N THR A 178 13.05 6.18 -17.98
CA THR A 178 13.11 7.22 -19.00
C THR A 178 14.17 8.29 -18.68
N ALA A 179 14.39 9.22 -19.59
CA ALA A 179 15.23 10.39 -19.32
C ALA A 179 14.63 11.30 -18.23
N GLU A 180 13.30 11.43 -18.19
CA GLU A 180 12.57 12.18 -17.18
C GLU A 180 12.67 11.52 -15.80
N GLY A 181 12.48 10.20 -15.73
CA GLY A 181 12.62 9.43 -14.49
C GLY A 181 14.05 9.44 -13.94
N ALA A 182 15.06 9.40 -14.82
CA ALA A 182 16.47 9.52 -14.42
C ALA A 182 16.78 10.83 -13.66
N ARG A 183 16.16 11.95 -14.06
CA ARG A 183 16.30 13.24 -13.36
C ARG A 183 15.72 13.19 -11.94
N SER A 184 14.69 12.39 -11.71
CA SER A 184 14.08 12.19 -10.38
C SER A 184 14.98 11.45 -9.39
N PHE A 185 15.94 10.64 -9.87
CA PHE A 185 16.97 10.01 -9.03
C PHE A 185 18.25 10.86 -8.94
N ALA A 186 18.15 12.18 -9.04
CA ALA A 186 19.30 13.09 -9.02
C ALA A 186 20.42 12.72 -10.03
N GLY A 187 20.08 11.99 -11.10
CA GLY A 187 21.03 11.53 -12.12
C GLY A 187 21.87 10.30 -11.74
N TYR A 188 21.64 9.65 -10.59
CA TYR A 188 22.37 8.42 -10.21
C TYR A 188 22.10 7.24 -11.15
N TYR A 189 20.97 7.26 -11.86
CA TYR A 189 20.62 6.28 -12.87
C TYR A 189 20.42 6.98 -14.21
N THR A 190 20.87 6.34 -15.28
CA THR A 190 20.74 6.84 -16.65
C THR A 190 19.45 6.35 -17.29
N ALA A 191 18.95 7.09 -18.27
CA ALA A 191 17.87 6.60 -19.13
C ALA A 191 18.26 5.25 -19.75
N GLY A 192 17.31 4.33 -19.87
CA GLY A 192 17.57 2.96 -20.32
C GLY A 192 17.92 1.99 -19.19
N THR A 193 18.11 2.46 -17.95
CA THR A 193 18.35 1.58 -16.80
C THR A 193 17.13 0.69 -16.55
N ALA A 194 17.35 -0.62 -16.45
CA ALA A 194 16.31 -1.57 -16.08
C ALA A 194 15.83 -1.33 -14.64
N LEU A 195 14.50 -1.36 -14.46
CA LEU A 195 13.81 -1.27 -13.18
C LEU A 195 13.18 -2.62 -12.84
N ASP A 196 12.65 -2.74 -11.63
CA ASP A 196 11.87 -3.94 -11.29
C ASP A 196 10.62 -4.00 -12.19
N PRO A 197 10.20 -5.20 -12.63
CA PRO A 197 9.05 -5.34 -13.50
C PRO A 197 7.75 -4.92 -12.80
N VAL A 198 6.77 -4.46 -13.58
CA VAL A 198 5.48 -3.98 -13.09
C VAL A 198 4.40 -5.02 -13.36
N SER A 199 3.64 -5.37 -12.33
CA SER A 199 2.40 -6.15 -12.47
C SER A 199 1.21 -5.29 -12.10
N LEU A 200 0.07 -5.45 -12.78
CA LEU A 200 -1.18 -4.78 -12.41
C LEU A 200 -2.40 -5.62 -12.77
N SER A 201 -3.47 -5.42 -12.02
CA SER A 201 -4.82 -5.81 -12.39
C SER A 201 -5.77 -4.63 -12.22
N ALA A 202 -6.77 -4.53 -13.09
CA ALA A 202 -7.76 -3.47 -13.04
C ALA A 202 -9.12 -3.98 -13.53
N ASP A 203 -10.16 -3.74 -12.74
CA ASP A 203 -11.52 -4.14 -13.09
C ASP A 203 -12.11 -3.16 -14.10
N VAL A 204 -12.73 -3.71 -15.14
CA VAL A 204 -13.30 -2.96 -16.26
C VAL A 204 -14.81 -3.18 -16.26
N LYS A 205 -15.58 -2.14 -15.92
CA LYS A 205 -17.04 -2.24 -15.90
C LYS A 205 -17.62 -2.19 -17.30
N ALA A 206 -18.81 -2.75 -17.47
CA ALA A 206 -19.57 -2.55 -18.69
C ALA A 206 -19.90 -1.05 -18.84
N PRO A 207 -19.96 -0.51 -20.08
CA PRO A 207 -20.48 0.83 -20.29
C PRO A 207 -21.88 0.92 -19.68
N ALA A 208 -22.18 2.00 -18.96
CA ALA A 208 -23.54 2.25 -18.52
C ALA A 208 -24.45 2.38 -19.76
N PRO A 209 -25.67 1.81 -19.77
CA PRO A 209 -26.61 2.07 -20.84
C PRO A 209 -26.84 3.58 -20.95
N ARG A 210 -26.70 4.14 -22.16
CA ARG A 210 -27.06 5.54 -22.39
C ARG A 210 -28.54 5.70 -22.03
N GLN A 211 -28.83 6.47 -20.99
CA GLN A 211 -30.16 7.01 -20.82
C GLN A 211 -30.33 8.08 -21.90
N ASP A 212 -31.18 7.83 -22.89
CA ASP A 212 -31.66 8.86 -23.80
C ASP A 212 -32.27 9.97 -22.94
N THR A 213 -31.58 11.10 -22.85
CA THR A 213 -32.10 12.30 -22.17
C THR A 213 -33.25 12.86 -22.98
N ARG A 214 -34.46 12.36 -22.72
CA ARG A 214 -35.69 13.11 -22.97
C ARG A 214 -35.68 14.31 -22.03
N PRO A 215 -35.82 15.57 -22.52
CA PRO A 215 -35.89 16.72 -21.63
C PRO A 215 -37.15 16.58 -20.77
N SER A 216 -36.96 16.17 -19.52
CA SER A 216 -38.04 16.11 -18.52
C SER A 216 -37.89 17.32 -17.63
N GLY A 217 -38.88 18.21 -17.71
CA GLY A 217 -39.39 19.03 -16.62
C GLY A 217 -38.42 19.98 -15.91
N THR A 218 -38.75 21.27 -15.99
CA THR A 218 -38.32 22.37 -15.12
C THR A 218 -37.86 21.92 -13.72
N PRO A 219 -36.68 22.36 -13.24
CA PRO A 219 -36.22 22.07 -11.89
C PRO A 219 -37.22 22.61 -10.86
N ALA A 220 -37.77 21.73 -10.03
CA ALA A 220 -38.38 22.15 -8.78
C ALA A 220 -37.30 22.80 -7.90
N PRO A 221 -37.58 23.93 -7.22
CA PRO A 221 -36.58 24.59 -6.40
C PRO A 221 -36.08 23.63 -5.31
N SER A 222 -34.76 23.45 -5.28
CA SER A 222 -34.05 22.70 -4.25
C SER A 222 -34.42 23.28 -2.88
N ALA A 223 -35.10 22.49 -2.05
CA ALA A 223 -35.27 22.80 -0.65
C ALA A 223 -33.87 22.95 -0.05
N GLY A 224 -33.61 24.14 0.50
CA GLY A 224 -32.28 24.54 0.95
C GLY A 224 -31.62 23.50 1.83
N SER A 225 -30.31 23.31 1.63
CA SER A 225 -29.47 22.52 2.50
C SER A 225 -29.77 22.85 3.96
N PRO A 226 -30.13 21.87 4.80
CA PRO A 226 -30.29 22.13 6.22
C PRO A 226 -28.97 22.68 6.75
N LYS A 227 -29.06 23.84 7.41
CA LYS A 227 -27.96 24.46 8.14
C LYS A 227 -27.31 23.41 9.04
N PRO A 228 -25.97 23.28 9.08
CA PRO A 228 -25.30 22.30 9.92
C PRO A 228 -25.77 22.51 11.36
N THR A 229 -26.54 21.55 11.85
CA THR A 229 -26.96 21.51 13.24
C THR A 229 -25.69 21.26 14.04
N LYS A 230 -25.37 22.17 14.96
CA LYS A 230 -24.29 21.93 15.91
C LYS A 230 -24.64 20.66 16.69
N THR A 231 -24.01 19.56 16.33
CA THR A 231 -24.06 18.33 17.12
C THR A 231 -23.08 18.55 18.26
N SER A 232 -23.62 19.01 19.40
CA SER A 232 -23.05 18.69 20.70
C SER A 232 -22.87 17.17 20.77
N GLY A 233 -21.81 16.70 21.44
CA GLY A 233 -21.42 15.29 21.49
C GLY A 233 -22.58 14.29 21.55
N GLY A 234 -22.39 13.15 20.89
CA GLY A 234 -23.45 12.18 20.66
C GLY A 234 -22.96 10.77 20.32
N ALA A 235 -23.92 9.86 20.27
CA ALA A 235 -23.70 8.47 19.89
C ALA A 235 -23.17 8.36 18.45
N ILE A 236 -22.14 7.54 18.27
CA ILE A 236 -21.57 7.20 16.98
C ILE A 236 -22.61 6.37 16.20
N ARG A 237 -22.82 6.72 14.93
CA ARG A 237 -23.76 6.03 14.04
C ARG A 237 -23.12 4.92 13.23
N ASP A 238 -21.87 5.13 12.84
CA ASP A 238 -21.02 4.16 12.14
C ASP A 238 -19.56 4.60 12.32
N GLY A 239 -18.63 3.70 12.08
CA GLY A 239 -17.21 4.01 12.12
C GLY A 239 -16.34 2.90 11.58
N ALA A 240 -15.10 3.25 11.29
CA ALA A 240 -14.08 2.30 10.90
C ALA A 240 -12.73 2.67 11.50
N VAL A 241 -11.97 1.65 11.89
CA VAL A 241 -10.53 1.75 12.10
C VAL A 241 -9.82 0.97 11.00
N ASP A 242 -8.85 1.61 10.36
CA ASP A 242 -7.93 0.96 9.43
C ASP A 242 -6.55 0.91 10.07
N TRP A 243 -6.03 -0.31 10.24
CA TRP A 243 -4.71 -0.52 10.82
C TRP A 243 -4.04 -1.76 10.24
N GLY A 244 -2.78 -1.63 9.82
CA GLY A 244 -2.01 -2.74 9.25
C GLY A 244 -1.33 -3.63 10.28
N VAL A 245 -1.42 -3.33 11.58
CA VAL A 245 -0.57 -3.90 12.63
C VAL A 245 0.87 -3.40 12.50
N ARG A 246 1.71 -4.08 11.72
CA ARG A 246 3.09 -3.66 11.42
C ARG A 246 3.53 -4.30 10.11
N ARG A 247 4.10 -3.49 9.23
CA ARG A 247 4.59 -3.96 7.93
C ARG A 247 5.52 -5.17 8.01
N THR A 248 6.60 -5.05 8.78
CA THR A 248 7.59 -6.14 8.93
C THR A 248 7.02 -7.39 9.60
N PHE A 249 5.92 -7.26 10.33
CA PHE A 249 5.21 -8.42 10.85
C PHE A 249 4.43 -9.11 9.72
N ARG A 250 3.68 -8.37 8.90
CA ARG A 250 3.00 -8.95 7.72
C ARG A 250 3.97 -9.61 6.76
N GLU A 251 5.11 -8.97 6.48
CA GLU A 251 6.17 -9.54 5.65
C GLU A 251 6.77 -10.81 6.25
N TYR A 252 6.94 -10.85 7.58
CA TYR A 252 7.32 -12.09 8.25
C TYR A 252 6.26 -13.17 8.07
N VAL A 253 4.97 -12.85 8.25
CA VAL A 253 3.86 -13.81 8.10
C VAL A 253 3.83 -14.41 6.70
N THR A 254 3.91 -13.59 5.65
CA THR A 254 3.81 -14.08 4.26
C THR A 254 5.15 -14.51 3.64
N GLY A 255 6.26 -14.29 4.34
CA GLY A 255 7.59 -14.64 3.85
C GLY A 255 7.95 -16.10 4.12
N ASP A 256 9.02 -16.56 3.50
CA ASP A 256 9.47 -17.97 3.50
C ASP A 256 9.69 -18.59 4.90
N ILE A 257 9.84 -17.77 5.95
CA ILE A 257 10.09 -18.26 7.31
C ILE A 257 8.79 -18.67 8.00
N ALA A 258 7.78 -17.79 8.01
CA ALA A 258 6.51 -18.13 8.63
C ALA A 258 5.63 -18.91 7.66
N ASP A 259 5.82 -18.77 6.34
CA ASP A 259 5.04 -19.44 5.29
C ASP A 259 3.54 -19.45 5.64
N GLY A 260 3.07 -18.26 5.99
CA GLY A 260 1.82 -18.04 6.67
C GLY A 260 0.88 -17.15 5.88
N GLU A 261 -0.27 -16.90 6.48
CA GLU A 261 -1.33 -16.09 5.91
C GLU A 261 -2.08 -15.34 7.00
N TRP A 262 -2.98 -14.45 6.58
CA TRP A 262 -3.98 -13.86 7.46
C TRP A 262 -5.38 -14.11 6.94
N ALA A 263 -6.28 -14.37 7.87
CA ALA A 263 -7.70 -14.51 7.61
C ALA A 263 -8.47 -13.39 8.30
N LEU A 264 -9.44 -12.83 7.59
CA LEU A 264 -10.37 -11.82 8.11
C LEU A 264 -11.74 -12.46 8.37
N SER A 265 -12.34 -12.11 9.50
CA SER A 265 -13.65 -12.61 9.90
C SER A 265 -14.42 -11.56 10.69
N ALA A 266 -15.66 -11.89 11.07
CA ALA A 266 -16.53 -11.04 11.88
C ALA A 266 -16.71 -9.61 11.32
N GLY A 267 -16.70 -9.44 10.00
CA GLY A 267 -16.91 -8.15 9.32
C GLY A 267 -15.62 -7.41 8.95
N ALA A 268 -14.44 -7.85 9.38
CA ALA A 268 -13.17 -7.24 8.97
C ALA A 268 -12.98 -7.33 7.44
N ARG A 269 -12.36 -6.31 6.84
CA ARG A 269 -12.16 -6.20 5.38
C ARG A 269 -10.71 -5.93 5.05
N ASP A 270 -10.24 -6.49 3.93
CA ASP A 270 -8.85 -6.36 3.48
C ASP A 270 -8.71 -5.15 2.55
N GLY A 271 -7.79 -4.24 2.89
CA GLY A 271 -7.35 -3.13 2.06
C GLY A 271 -5.95 -3.35 1.44
N GLY A 272 -5.43 -4.57 1.46
CA GLY A 272 -4.17 -4.98 0.81
C GLY A 272 -2.90 -4.67 1.59
N ALA A 273 -3.04 -4.18 2.83
CA ALA A 273 -2.03 -3.99 3.89
C ALA A 273 -2.62 -3.28 5.12
N LEU A 274 -3.84 -2.78 4.99
CA LEU A 274 -4.65 -2.22 6.05
C LEU A 274 -5.84 -3.13 6.29
N PHE A 275 -6.07 -3.51 7.55
CA PHE A 275 -7.27 -4.24 7.94
C PHE A 275 -8.29 -3.23 8.43
N ARG A 276 -9.48 -3.24 7.82
CA ARG A 276 -10.60 -2.42 8.28
C ARG A 276 -11.43 -3.18 9.28
N PHE A 277 -11.62 -2.57 10.44
CA PHE A 277 -12.55 -2.95 11.50
C PHE A 277 -13.74 -1.99 11.42
N PRO A 278 -14.88 -2.38 10.81
CA PRO A 278 -16.02 -1.50 10.57
C PRO A 278 -17.02 -1.51 11.75
N GLY A 279 -18.20 -0.92 11.56
CA GLY A 279 -19.31 -1.03 12.51
C GLY A 279 -19.05 -0.29 13.81
N GLY A 280 -18.38 0.86 13.73
CA GLY A 280 -18.04 1.66 14.89
C GLY A 280 -19.26 2.11 15.67
N GLU A 281 -19.32 1.73 16.95
CA GLU A 281 -20.34 2.16 17.91
C GLU A 281 -19.70 2.75 19.17
N GLY A 282 -20.35 3.73 19.78
CA GLY A 282 -19.84 4.35 21.02
C GLY A 282 -20.24 5.82 21.14
N THR A 283 -19.41 6.62 21.78
CA THR A 283 -19.69 8.03 22.11
C THR A 283 -18.56 8.94 21.69
N TYR A 284 -18.93 10.14 21.24
CA TYR A 284 -18.02 11.25 20.99
C TYR A 284 -18.53 12.48 21.74
N GLU A 285 -17.76 13.00 22.69
CA GLU A 285 -18.15 14.15 23.53
C GLU A 285 -16.92 15.03 23.80
N ASP A 286 -17.04 16.33 23.54
CA ASP A 286 -16.01 17.34 23.86
C ASP A 286 -14.58 17.00 23.41
N GLY A 287 -14.43 16.37 22.25
CA GLY A 287 -13.14 15.94 21.69
C GLY A 287 -12.64 14.58 22.20
N GLY A 288 -13.31 14.03 23.23
CA GLY A 288 -13.15 12.66 23.67
C GLY A 288 -13.92 11.69 22.77
N LEU A 289 -13.36 10.50 22.55
CA LEU A 289 -13.98 9.44 21.75
C LEU A 289 -13.80 8.10 22.44
N THR A 290 -14.88 7.34 22.60
CA THR A 290 -14.81 5.91 22.92
C THR A 290 -15.63 5.15 21.90
N ALA A 291 -15.00 4.22 21.18
CA ALA A 291 -15.65 3.43 20.14
C ALA A 291 -15.21 1.95 20.18
N ALA A 292 -16.12 1.05 19.84
CA ALA A 292 -15.86 -0.36 19.57
C ALA A 292 -16.19 -0.67 18.11
N PHE A 293 -15.44 -1.60 17.52
CA PHE A 293 -15.53 -1.97 16.12
C PHE A 293 -15.65 -3.48 16.00
N GLU A 294 -16.34 -3.90 14.95
CA GLU A 294 -16.42 -5.28 14.52
C GLU A 294 -15.14 -5.73 13.84
N GLY A 295 -15.02 -7.04 13.63
CA GLY A 295 -13.93 -7.62 12.86
C GLY A 295 -12.89 -8.35 13.71
N THR A 296 -12.24 -9.30 13.05
CA THR A 296 -11.10 -10.03 13.57
C THR A 296 -10.13 -10.32 12.44
N VAL A 297 -8.85 -10.09 12.70
CA VAL A 297 -7.75 -10.57 11.86
C VAL A 297 -7.02 -11.69 12.62
N ARG A 298 -6.78 -12.80 11.94
CA ARG A 298 -6.00 -13.93 12.47
C ARG A 298 -4.82 -14.19 11.57
N PHE A 299 -3.62 -14.14 12.12
CA PHE A 299 -2.37 -14.49 11.46
C PHE A 299 -2.00 -15.93 11.84
N THR A 300 -1.72 -16.75 10.85
CA THR A 300 -1.28 -18.14 11.04
C THR A 300 -0.03 -18.41 10.23
N GLY A 301 0.85 -19.28 10.73
CA GLY A 301 2.03 -19.72 10.00
C GLY A 301 2.77 -20.83 10.73
N ALA A 302 3.89 -21.25 10.15
CA ALA A 302 4.85 -22.17 10.71
C ALA A 302 5.41 -21.67 12.07
N HIS A 303 6.12 -22.56 12.76
CA HIS A 303 6.79 -22.27 14.03
C HIS A 303 5.86 -21.78 15.16
N GLY A 304 4.58 -22.14 15.10
CA GLY A 304 3.60 -21.83 16.15
C GLY A 304 3.02 -20.42 16.05
N LEU A 305 3.16 -19.74 14.91
CA LEU A 305 2.47 -18.48 14.67
C LEU A 305 0.95 -18.73 14.59
N ASP A 306 0.23 -18.30 15.62
CA ASP A 306 -1.23 -18.19 15.63
C ASP A 306 -1.61 -17.00 16.51
N LEU A 307 -2.00 -15.89 15.90
CA LEU A 307 -2.32 -14.64 16.58
C LEU A 307 -3.62 -14.06 16.02
N SER A 308 -4.64 -13.95 16.86
CA SER A 308 -5.90 -13.30 16.54
C SER A 308 -6.04 -11.98 17.29
N LEU A 309 -6.39 -10.93 16.55
CA LEU A 309 -6.75 -9.61 17.06
C LEU A 309 -8.19 -9.32 16.66
N GLY A 310 -9.09 -9.21 17.63
CA GLY A 310 -10.51 -8.95 17.39
C GLY A 310 -11.11 -8.01 18.42
N ASN A 311 -12.39 -7.66 18.25
CA ASN A 311 -13.10 -6.72 19.13
C ASN A 311 -12.29 -5.44 19.36
N VAL A 312 -11.90 -4.80 18.26
CA VAL A 312 -11.06 -3.61 18.29
C VAL A 312 -11.82 -2.47 18.96
N ARG A 313 -11.14 -1.70 19.81
CA ARG A 313 -11.72 -0.56 20.52
C ARG A 313 -10.74 0.59 20.52
N THR A 314 -11.26 1.81 20.50
CA THR A 314 -10.45 3.02 20.53
C THR A 314 -10.94 3.94 21.64
N VAL A 315 -9.99 4.50 22.39
CA VAL A 315 -10.24 5.62 23.30
C VAL A 315 -9.34 6.77 22.90
N VAL A 316 -9.90 7.95 22.70
CA VAL A 316 -9.15 9.20 22.48
C VAL A 316 -9.49 10.19 23.58
N GLU A 317 -8.47 10.64 24.28
CA GLU A 317 -8.55 11.61 25.37
C GLU A 317 -7.34 12.55 25.25
N ASP A 318 -7.55 13.86 25.45
CA ASP A 318 -6.50 14.89 25.41
C ASP A 318 -5.60 14.81 24.15
N GLY A 319 -6.22 14.56 22.98
CA GLY A 319 -5.55 14.45 21.69
C GLY A 319 -4.66 13.20 21.52
N ARG A 320 -4.74 12.23 22.45
CA ARG A 320 -4.02 10.95 22.40
C ARG A 320 -5.00 9.80 22.28
N GLY A 321 -4.84 9.00 21.23
CA GLY A 321 -5.59 7.79 21.02
C GLY A 321 -4.86 6.54 21.55
N THR A 322 -5.63 5.57 22.04
CA THR A 322 -5.16 4.21 22.33
C THR A 322 -6.06 3.22 21.60
N LEU A 323 -5.45 2.30 20.86
CA LEU A 323 -6.12 1.20 20.19
C LEU A 323 -5.98 -0.07 21.03
N TYR A 324 -7.11 -0.69 21.33
CA TYR A 324 -7.22 -1.92 22.11
C TYR A 324 -7.75 -3.05 21.24
N ALA A 325 -7.41 -4.30 21.59
CA ALA A 325 -8.04 -5.48 21.00
C ALA A 325 -8.16 -6.60 22.04
N ASP A 326 -9.05 -7.54 21.78
CA ASP A 326 -8.96 -8.87 22.38
C ASP A 326 -7.88 -9.65 21.61
N VAL A 327 -6.89 -10.17 22.34
CA VAL A 327 -5.74 -10.89 21.80
C VAL A 327 -5.88 -12.36 22.17
N THR A 328 -5.77 -13.23 21.17
CA THR A 328 -5.71 -14.67 21.37
C THR A 328 -4.51 -15.25 20.62
N SER A 329 -3.68 -15.98 21.33
CA SER A 329 -2.60 -16.84 20.82
C SER A 329 -2.61 -18.16 21.59
N PRO A 330 -1.79 -19.17 21.24
CA PRO A 330 -1.76 -20.45 21.94
C PRO A 330 -1.57 -20.33 23.46
N ASP A 331 -0.75 -19.38 23.90
CA ASP A 331 -0.40 -19.20 25.31
C ASP A 331 -1.12 -18.01 25.99
N VAL A 332 -1.75 -17.13 25.22
CA VAL A 332 -2.33 -15.87 25.72
C VAL A 332 -3.78 -15.73 25.27
N LYS A 333 -4.68 -15.47 26.21
CA LYS A 333 -6.05 -15.04 25.92
C LYS A 333 -6.42 -13.89 26.82
N GLU A 334 -6.30 -12.68 26.30
CA GLU A 334 -6.51 -11.45 27.05
C GLU A 334 -7.47 -10.52 26.31
N ARG A 335 -8.32 -9.83 27.06
CA ARG A 335 -9.33 -8.92 26.48
C ARG A 335 -8.93 -7.48 26.73
N LYS A 336 -9.26 -6.61 25.77
CA LYS A 336 -9.02 -5.17 25.86
C LYS A 336 -7.55 -4.83 26.17
N VAL A 337 -6.62 -5.51 25.51
CA VAL A 337 -5.18 -5.23 25.59
C VAL A 337 -4.89 -3.91 24.89
N PRO A 338 -4.24 -2.92 25.52
CA PRO A 338 -3.83 -1.68 24.83
C PRO A 338 -2.66 -2.00 23.90
N LEU A 339 -2.90 -2.11 22.60
CA LEU A 339 -1.88 -2.50 21.63
C LEU A 339 -0.96 -1.34 21.28
N VAL A 340 -1.54 -0.22 20.84
CA VAL A 340 -0.80 0.96 20.37
C VAL A 340 -1.40 2.26 20.88
N THR A 341 -0.56 3.28 21.02
CA THR A 341 -0.99 4.68 21.17
C THR A 341 -0.70 5.45 19.89
N PHE A 342 -1.57 6.39 19.52
CA PHE A 342 -1.42 7.23 18.34
C PHE A 342 -1.78 8.69 18.64
N THR A 343 -1.26 9.61 17.84
CA THR A 343 -1.56 11.05 17.97
C THR A 343 -2.84 11.38 17.22
N ALA A 344 -3.92 11.70 17.94
CA ALA A 344 -5.20 12.06 17.35
C ALA A 344 -5.33 13.56 17.08
N GLY A 345 -4.63 14.39 17.87
CA GLY A 345 -4.75 15.85 17.81
C GLY A 345 -6.14 16.33 18.24
N ASP A 346 -6.49 17.56 17.88
CA ASP A 346 -7.82 18.12 18.15
C ASP A 346 -8.87 17.46 17.25
N LEU A 347 -9.61 16.48 17.78
CA LEU A 347 -10.75 15.90 17.09
C LEU A 347 -11.87 16.94 16.99
N LYS A 348 -12.13 17.42 15.77
CA LYS A 348 -13.22 18.35 15.48
C LYS A 348 -14.10 17.75 14.39
N PRO A 349 -15.42 17.62 14.60
CA PRO A 349 -16.30 17.12 13.57
C PRO A 349 -16.35 18.08 12.38
N ALA A 350 -16.20 17.53 11.17
CA ALA A 350 -16.39 18.24 9.92
C ALA A 350 -17.43 17.49 9.07
N GLY A 351 -18.55 18.13 8.73
CA GLY A 351 -19.62 17.48 7.97
C GLY A 351 -20.19 16.22 8.64
N GLY A 352 -20.29 16.22 9.97
CA GLY A 352 -20.76 15.05 10.74
C GLY A 352 -19.73 13.92 10.86
N LEU A 353 -18.51 14.09 10.36
CA LEU A 353 -17.44 13.09 10.44
C LEU A 353 -16.33 13.57 11.39
N VAL A 354 -15.88 12.70 12.29
CA VAL A 354 -14.63 12.86 13.03
C VAL A 354 -13.62 11.89 12.44
N GLN A 355 -12.44 12.38 12.06
CA GLN A 355 -11.45 11.57 11.35
C GLN A 355 -10.02 11.88 11.81
N VAL A 356 -9.23 10.82 11.90
CA VAL A 356 -7.77 10.81 12.01
C VAL A 356 -7.25 10.00 10.82
N THR A 357 -6.28 10.54 10.08
CA THR A 357 -5.73 9.87 8.90
C THR A 357 -4.26 9.58 9.11
N GLU A 358 -3.91 8.31 8.98
CA GLU A 358 -2.53 7.80 9.06
C GLU A 358 -1.75 8.37 10.28
N ALA A 359 -2.38 8.39 11.47
CA ALA A 359 -1.73 8.86 12.68
C ALA A 359 -0.57 7.92 13.09
N PRO A 360 0.65 8.44 13.29
CA PRO A 360 1.77 7.65 13.75
C PRO A 360 1.44 6.91 15.05
N ALA A 361 1.69 5.60 15.06
CA ALA A 361 1.36 4.72 16.17
C ALA A 361 2.61 4.09 16.77
N LYS A 362 2.60 3.92 18.10
CA LYS A 362 3.67 3.29 18.86
C LYS A 362 3.12 2.17 19.71
N LEU A 363 3.84 1.05 19.74
CA LEU A 363 3.51 -0.12 20.54
C LEU A 363 3.58 0.19 22.03
N THR A 364 2.58 -0.22 22.81
CA THR A 364 2.64 -0.10 24.27
C THR A 364 3.48 -1.22 24.88
N ALA A 365 3.76 -1.14 26.19
CA ALA A 365 4.39 -2.25 26.91
C ALA A 365 3.53 -3.53 26.91
N ARG A 366 2.21 -3.40 27.09
CA ARG A 366 1.30 -4.56 27.02
C ARG A 366 1.11 -5.07 25.60
N GLY A 367 1.10 -4.18 24.61
CA GLY A 367 1.15 -4.56 23.21
C GLY A 367 2.39 -5.41 22.91
N ALA A 368 3.58 -4.99 23.38
CA ALA A 368 4.81 -5.76 23.22
C ALA A 368 4.72 -7.18 23.80
N GLU A 369 4.13 -7.34 24.99
CA GLU A 369 3.87 -8.66 25.59
C GLU A 369 2.91 -9.51 24.73
N ALA A 370 1.85 -8.90 24.19
CA ALA A 370 0.88 -9.56 23.31
C ALA A 370 1.50 -10.08 22.00
N PHE A 371 2.57 -9.46 21.51
CA PHE A 371 3.37 -9.94 20.37
C PHE A 371 4.55 -10.83 20.81
N GLY A 372 4.44 -11.50 21.96
CA GLY A 372 5.45 -12.45 22.45
C GLY A 372 6.79 -11.81 22.85
N GLY A 373 6.82 -10.49 23.09
CA GLY A 373 8.05 -9.76 23.42
C GLY A 373 9.01 -9.54 22.25
N MET A 374 8.61 -9.87 21.02
CA MET A 374 9.40 -9.70 19.80
C MET A 374 9.79 -8.23 19.54
N TYR A 375 8.96 -7.31 20.03
CA TYR A 375 9.13 -5.87 19.88
C TYR A 375 9.20 -5.20 21.24
N ARG A 376 9.90 -4.06 21.31
CA ARG A 376 9.98 -3.26 22.53
C ARG A 376 8.82 -2.26 22.59
N ALA A 377 8.43 -1.87 23.80
CA ALA A 377 7.55 -0.71 23.99
C ALA A 377 8.12 0.52 23.27
N GLY A 378 7.26 1.31 22.64
CA GLY A 378 7.62 2.48 21.84
C GLY A 378 8.06 2.17 20.41
N THR A 379 8.12 0.89 20.01
CA THR A 379 8.39 0.50 18.62
C THR A 379 7.34 1.13 17.70
N GLU A 380 7.78 1.71 16.59
CA GLU A 380 6.88 2.26 15.57
C GLU A 380 6.10 1.12 14.90
N MET A 381 4.79 1.32 14.85
CA MET A 381 3.82 0.42 14.23
C MET A 381 3.23 1.09 13.00
N ASP A 382 2.43 0.35 12.23
CA ASP A 382 1.73 0.98 11.11
C ASP A 382 0.78 2.06 11.65
N PRO A 383 0.62 3.18 10.92
CA PRO A 383 -0.21 4.27 11.38
C PRO A 383 -1.68 3.87 11.47
N VAL A 384 -2.42 4.50 12.36
CA VAL A 384 -3.85 4.26 12.58
C VAL A 384 -4.66 5.32 11.84
N SER A 385 -5.60 4.88 11.01
CA SER A 385 -6.67 5.75 10.50
C SER A 385 -7.97 5.40 11.20
N LEU A 386 -8.71 6.41 11.62
CA LEU A 386 -9.95 6.28 12.37
C LEU A 386 -10.96 7.26 11.80
N ALA A 387 -12.16 6.79 11.50
CA ALA A 387 -13.24 7.64 11.06
C ALA A 387 -14.54 7.22 11.75
N VAL A 388 -15.27 8.17 12.33
CA VAL A 388 -16.56 7.93 12.97
C VAL A 388 -17.59 8.94 12.46
N ALA A 389 -18.72 8.42 12.01
CA ALA A 389 -19.87 9.19 11.56
C ALA A 389 -20.78 9.50 12.75
N LEU A 390 -21.03 10.79 12.98
CA LEU A 390 -21.97 11.28 13.99
C LEU A 390 -23.37 11.50 13.42
N THR A 391 -23.49 11.59 12.09
CA THR A 391 -24.74 11.78 11.36
C THR A 391 -24.92 10.72 10.28
N ALA A 392 -26.15 10.51 9.81
CA ALA A 392 -26.48 9.47 8.83
C ALA A 392 -25.98 9.78 7.40
N ASP A 393 -25.73 11.06 7.11
CA ASP A 393 -25.22 11.55 5.83
C ASP A 393 -23.69 11.57 5.77
N ALA A 394 -23.00 11.53 6.92
CA ALA A 394 -21.55 11.42 6.97
C ALA A 394 -21.10 10.11 6.29
N ARG A 395 -20.06 10.20 5.46
CA ARG A 395 -19.51 9.07 4.71
C ARG A 395 -18.12 8.76 5.23
N LEU A 396 -17.91 7.50 5.60
CA LEU A 396 -16.58 7.02 5.96
C LEU A 396 -15.66 7.02 4.73
N PRO A 397 -14.34 7.25 4.91
CA PRO A 397 -13.37 7.08 3.84
C PRO A 397 -13.48 5.70 3.20
N ALA A 398 -13.39 5.62 1.87
CA ALA A 398 -13.38 4.34 1.18
C ALA A 398 -12.16 3.51 1.59
N LEU A 399 -12.33 2.20 1.75
CA LEU A 399 -11.21 1.28 1.88
C LEU A 399 -10.47 1.20 0.53
N PRO A 400 -9.15 1.01 0.52
CA PRO A 400 -8.44 0.56 -0.68
C PRO A 400 -9.19 -0.56 -1.41
N ASP A 401 -9.42 -0.35 -2.71
CA ASP A 401 -10.11 -1.28 -3.58
C ASP A 401 -9.07 -2.01 -4.42
N LEU A 402 -8.78 -3.26 -4.03
CA LEU A 402 -7.76 -4.08 -4.68
C LEU A 402 -8.21 -4.63 -6.04
N GLY A 403 -9.48 -4.43 -6.39
CA GLY A 403 -10.12 -5.08 -7.53
C GLY A 403 -10.30 -6.59 -7.33
N SER A 404 -10.80 -7.23 -8.36
CA SER A 404 -10.98 -8.68 -8.38
C SER A 404 -9.62 -9.37 -8.49
N GLU A 405 -9.44 -10.49 -7.77
CA GLU A 405 -8.31 -11.38 -7.98
C GLU A 405 -8.29 -11.82 -9.46
N PRO A 406 -7.21 -11.57 -10.22
CA PRO A 406 -7.14 -12.01 -11.59
C PRO A 406 -7.23 -13.53 -11.59
N THR A 407 -8.24 -14.09 -12.27
CA THR A 407 -8.27 -15.53 -12.53
C THR A 407 -7.01 -15.84 -13.34
N PRO A 408 -6.12 -16.74 -12.89
CA PRO A 408 -4.89 -17.05 -13.60
C PRO A 408 -5.26 -17.58 -15.00
N SER A 409 -5.19 -16.70 -15.99
CA SER A 409 -5.22 -17.08 -17.40
C SER A 409 -3.88 -17.74 -17.67
N ALA A 410 -3.89 -19.01 -18.09
CA ALA A 410 -2.68 -19.77 -18.35
C ALA A 410 -1.76 -18.96 -19.26
N SER A 411 -0.65 -18.46 -18.70
CA SER A 411 0.39 -17.82 -19.49
C SER A 411 0.92 -18.87 -20.48
N PRO A 412 1.08 -18.56 -21.78
CA PRO A 412 1.64 -19.51 -22.73
C PRO A 412 3.04 -19.86 -22.26
N ARG A 413 3.20 -21.10 -21.78
CA ARG A 413 4.50 -21.67 -21.48
C ARG A 413 5.29 -21.67 -22.80
N PRO A 414 6.48 -21.06 -22.88
CA PRO A 414 7.32 -21.26 -24.05
C PRO A 414 7.62 -22.75 -24.16
N ASP A 415 7.28 -23.35 -25.30
CA ASP A 415 7.67 -24.71 -25.64
C ASP A 415 9.20 -24.80 -25.58
N ARG A 416 9.73 -25.40 -24.51
CA ARG A 416 11.10 -25.92 -24.53
C ARG A 416 11.09 -27.13 -25.45
N THR A 417 11.42 -26.90 -26.71
CA THR A 417 11.97 -27.94 -27.57
C THR A 417 13.28 -28.41 -26.93
N GLY A 418 13.33 -29.71 -26.63
CA GLY A 418 14.44 -30.32 -25.91
C GLY A 418 15.74 -30.35 -26.70
N ALA A 419 16.83 -30.23 -25.97
CA ALA A 419 18.09 -30.89 -26.30
C ALA A 419 18.80 -31.21 -24.98
N ASP A 420 18.80 -32.50 -24.63
CA ASP A 420 19.75 -33.08 -23.70
C ASP A 420 21.17 -32.85 -24.24
N THR A 421 22.02 -32.17 -23.47
CA THR A 421 23.44 -32.52 -23.42
C THR A 421 24.03 -32.07 -22.09
N SER A 422 24.32 -33.05 -21.25
CA SER A 422 25.19 -32.93 -20.09
C SER A 422 26.58 -32.51 -20.55
N ALA A 423 27.08 -31.39 -20.04
CA ALA A 423 28.49 -31.02 -20.14
C ALA A 423 28.97 -30.60 -18.74
N ALA A 424 29.84 -31.43 -18.17
CA ALA A 424 30.56 -31.18 -16.94
C ALA A 424 31.45 -29.93 -17.06
N PRO A 425 31.76 -29.22 -15.95
CA PRO A 425 32.63 -28.06 -16.01
C PRO A 425 34.08 -28.52 -16.26
N VAL A 426 34.64 -28.11 -17.39
CA VAL A 426 36.08 -28.18 -17.63
C VAL A 426 36.76 -26.98 -17.00
N ALA A 427 37.70 -27.27 -16.11
CA ALA A 427 38.64 -26.31 -15.55
C ALA A 427 39.58 -25.80 -16.66
N SER A 428 39.79 -24.49 -16.71
CA SER A 428 40.93 -23.89 -17.40
C SER A 428 41.86 -23.29 -16.35
N THR A 429 43.06 -23.86 -16.28
CA THR A 429 44.21 -23.40 -15.51
C THR A 429 44.87 -22.19 -16.17
N ALA A 430 45.17 -21.20 -15.31
CA ALA A 430 46.35 -20.32 -15.22
C ALA A 430 46.94 -19.63 -16.48
N ASP A 431 47.04 -18.29 -16.40
CA ASP A 431 48.31 -17.54 -16.20
C ASP A 431 47.91 -16.11 -15.75
N ASP A 432 47.98 -15.78 -14.46
CA ASP A 432 49.08 -15.18 -13.69
C ASP A 432 49.40 -13.70 -14.02
N ASP A 433 48.90 -12.81 -13.16
CA ASP A 433 49.62 -11.61 -12.69
C ASP A 433 48.96 -11.06 -11.40
N GLY A 434 49.54 -11.39 -10.23
CA GLY A 434 49.94 -10.36 -9.25
C GLY A 434 49.01 -9.92 -8.10
N PHE A 435 48.63 -10.83 -7.20
CA PHE A 435 48.50 -10.75 -5.70
C PHE A 435 47.90 -9.53 -4.93
N PRO A 436 47.35 -9.71 -3.70
CA PRO A 436 46.75 -10.91 -3.09
C PRO A 436 45.37 -10.64 -2.42
N ALA A 437 44.38 -11.47 -2.71
CA ALA A 437 43.24 -11.71 -1.81
C ALA A 437 43.48 -13.05 -1.09
N LEU A 438 43.61 -13.01 0.24
CA LEU A 438 43.60 -14.21 1.07
C LEU A 438 42.18 -14.82 1.09
N PRO A 439 42.01 -16.14 0.88
CA PRO A 439 40.71 -16.79 0.92
C PRO A 439 40.33 -17.13 2.37
N VAL A 440 39.20 -16.61 2.85
CA VAL A 440 38.56 -17.12 4.07
C VAL A 440 37.71 -18.32 3.67
N SER A 441 38.27 -19.50 3.94
CA SER A 441 37.59 -20.78 3.94
C SER A 441 36.48 -20.83 4.99
N LEU A 442 35.36 -21.44 4.60
CA LEU A 442 34.27 -21.92 5.45
C LEU A 442 34.77 -22.59 6.74
N ALA A 443 34.39 -22.02 7.88
CA ALA A 443 34.34 -22.69 9.17
C ALA A 443 32.98 -22.40 9.81
N ALA A 444 31.98 -23.19 9.44
CA ALA A 444 30.75 -23.31 10.19
C ALA A 444 31.02 -24.21 11.40
N GLY A 445 30.75 -23.70 12.61
CA GLY A 445 30.73 -24.49 13.84
C GLY A 445 31.73 -24.04 14.90
N ALA A 446 31.29 -23.10 15.76
CA ALA A 446 31.59 -23.05 17.21
C ALA A 446 31.31 -21.64 17.76
N LEU A 447 30.04 -21.33 18.09
CA LEU A 447 29.71 -20.15 18.92
C LEU A 447 28.59 -20.43 19.92
N LEU A 448 28.50 -21.68 20.41
CA LEU A 448 27.58 -22.08 21.48
C LEU A 448 28.27 -22.57 22.77
N LEU A 449 29.58 -22.37 22.93
CA LEU A 449 30.29 -22.78 24.16
C LEU A 449 30.91 -21.64 25.00
N ALA A 450 30.84 -20.38 24.55
CA ALA A 450 31.33 -19.24 25.36
C ALA A 450 30.26 -18.66 26.31
N ALA A 451 28.96 -18.83 26.02
CA ALA A 451 27.88 -18.34 26.88
C ALA A 451 27.60 -19.26 28.10
N ALA A 452 27.87 -20.56 27.98
CA ALA A 452 27.68 -21.52 29.07
C ALA A 452 28.74 -21.40 30.18
N ALA A 453 29.97 -20.97 29.85
CA ALA A 453 31.04 -20.79 30.84
C ALA A 453 30.83 -19.56 31.74
N LEU A 454 30.25 -18.46 31.21
CA LEU A 454 30.01 -17.24 31.99
C LEU A 454 28.82 -17.38 32.95
N VAL A 455 27.78 -18.14 32.56
CA VAL A 455 26.63 -18.43 33.44
C VAL A 455 27.02 -19.38 34.58
N ALA A 456 27.88 -20.38 34.33
CA ALA A 456 28.37 -21.28 35.37
C ALA A 456 29.27 -20.58 36.41
N VAL A 457 30.09 -19.60 35.99
CA VAL A 457 30.93 -18.80 36.89
C VAL A 457 30.10 -17.82 37.73
N ALA A 458 29.05 -17.22 37.16
CA ALA A 458 28.14 -16.33 37.88
C ALA A 458 27.28 -17.08 38.92
N LEU A 459 26.85 -18.31 38.60
CA LEU A 459 26.07 -19.15 39.53
C LEU A 459 26.94 -19.76 40.65
N ARG A 460 28.22 -20.05 40.41
CA ARG A 460 29.16 -20.47 41.47
C ARG A 460 29.47 -19.35 42.46
N ARG A 461 29.57 -18.09 42.01
CA ARG A 461 29.83 -16.94 42.91
C ARG A 461 28.64 -16.57 43.79
N ARG A 462 27.40 -16.90 43.40
CA ARG A 462 26.20 -16.65 44.22
C ARG A 462 25.97 -17.69 45.33
N ARG A 463 26.62 -18.86 45.27
CA ARG A 463 26.50 -19.91 46.30
C ARG A 463 27.54 -19.83 47.42
N ALA A 464 28.45 -18.86 47.39
CA ALA A 464 29.56 -18.75 48.35
C ALA A 464 29.57 -17.42 49.14
N ARG A 465 28.41 -16.97 49.64
CA ARG A 465 28.38 -15.97 50.72
C ARG A 465 27.66 -16.55 51.94
N PRO A 466 28.32 -16.68 53.11
CA PRO A 466 27.66 -17.07 54.33
C PRO A 466 26.76 -15.94 54.84
N THR A 467 25.60 -16.33 55.37
CA THR A 467 24.74 -15.53 56.24
C THR A 467 25.42 -15.30 57.59
N ALA A 468 25.43 -14.06 58.07
CA ALA A 468 25.69 -13.74 59.47
C ALA A 468 24.71 -12.65 59.95
N SER A 469 24.18 -12.89 61.15
CA SER A 469 23.00 -12.32 61.78
C SER A 469 23.15 -10.92 62.37
N ALA A 470 21.99 -10.25 62.47
CA ALA A 470 21.42 -9.45 63.56
C ALA A 470 22.31 -8.58 64.48
N GLY A 471 21.93 -7.31 64.57
CA GLY A 471 22.25 -6.40 65.69
C GLY A 471 21.66 -4.99 65.49
N SER A 472 20.47 -4.74 66.05
CA SER A 472 19.92 -3.39 66.35
C SER A 472 20.19 -3.05 67.84
N PRO A 473 19.88 -1.84 68.35
CA PRO A 473 19.86 -0.48 67.77
C PRO A 473 20.57 0.57 68.68
N ALA A 474 20.78 1.80 68.20
CA ALA A 474 20.78 3.03 69.02
C ALA A 474 20.75 4.29 68.13
N GLY A 475 19.74 5.15 68.31
CA GLY A 475 19.88 6.62 68.07
C GLY A 475 20.35 7.30 69.37
N PRO A 476 20.23 8.63 69.55
CA PRO A 476 19.79 9.71 68.64
C PRO A 476 20.74 10.95 68.63
N ASP A 477 20.43 11.96 67.80
CA ASP A 477 20.52 13.44 68.01
C ASP A 477 20.67 14.16 66.64
N GLN A 478 19.72 15.00 66.21
CA GLN A 478 19.48 16.41 66.58
C GLN A 478 20.67 17.33 66.25
N GLY A 479 20.46 18.23 65.29
CA GLY A 479 21.40 19.24 64.82
C GLY A 479 20.98 19.80 63.47
#